data_AF-A0A4V3RIV1-F1
#
_entry.id   AF-A0A4V3RIV1-F1
#
_cell.length_a   1.000
_cell.length_b   1.000
_cell.length_c   1.000
_cell.angle_alpha   90.00
_cell.angle_beta   90.00
_cell.angle_gamma   90.00
#
_symmetry.space_group_name_H-M   'P 1'
#
loop_
_entity.id
_entity.type
_entity.pdbx_description
1 polymer ?
#
loop_
_entity_poly.entity_id
_entity_poly.type
_entity_poly.pdbx_seq_one_letter_code
_entity_poly.pdbx_strand_id
1 'polypeptide(L)'
;MSGSARERELALIQAAGSTQLAVILTAIWEAVIYTVTAAILGTAATVIGGVIIAAKLGLSFPVISFSTLALIAAGGFILILAATVAPTIAALRREIPRTLAVE
;
A
#
# COMPACT_ATOMS: atom_id res chain seq x y z
N MET A 1 0.49 4.37 10.13
CA MET A 1 -0.02 5.75 10.17
C MET A 1 -1.50 5.71 10.49
N SER A 2 -1.99 6.47 11.47
CA SER A 2 -3.43 6.54 11.76
C SER A 2 -4.14 7.43 10.72
N GLY A 3 -5.41 7.15 10.43
CA GLY A 3 -6.20 7.92 9.46
C GLY A 3 -6.26 9.44 9.76
N SER A 4 -6.25 9.81 11.04
CA SER A 4 -6.27 11.21 11.49
C SER A 4 -4.99 11.98 11.18
N ALA A 5 -3.83 11.33 11.22
CA ALA A 5 -2.56 11.96 10.84
C ALA A 5 -2.53 12.23 9.33
N ARG A 6 -3.10 11.31 8.54
CA ARG A 6 -3.20 11.39 7.08
C ARG A 6 -4.14 12.51 6.63
N GLU A 7 -5.30 12.67 7.27
CA GLU A 7 -6.24 13.77 6.98
C GLU A 7 -5.58 15.14 7.18
N ARG A 8 -4.83 15.33 8.27
CA ARG A 8 -4.13 16.59 8.54
C ARG A 8 -3.06 16.94 7.50
N GLU A 9 -2.33 15.93 7.03
CA GLU A 9 -1.29 16.08 6.01
C GLU A 9 -1.88 16.41 4.64
N LEU A 10 -3.01 15.79 4.28
CA LEU A 10 -3.74 16.08 3.05
C LEU A 10 -4.30 17.52 3.04
N ALA A 11 -4.86 17.98 4.16
CA ALA A 11 -5.36 19.35 4.30
C ALA A 11 -4.23 20.39 4.13
N LEU A 12 -3.03 20.13 4.65
CA LEU A 12 -1.85 20.99 4.46
C LEU A 12 -1.38 21.02 3.00
N ILE A 13 -1.39 19.89 2.31
CA ILE A 13 -1.02 19.79 0.88
C ILE A 13 -2.04 20.53 0.00
N GLN A 14 -3.32 20.47 0.35
CA GLN A 14 -4.37 21.20 -0.37
C GLN A 14 -4.32 22.70 -0.10
N ALA A 15 -4.03 23.12 1.14
CA ALA A 15 -3.80 24.52 1.49
C ALA A 15 -2.56 25.12 0.80
N ALA A 16 -1.57 24.30 0.46
CA ALA A 16 -0.41 24.70 -0.33
C ALA A 16 -0.69 24.84 -1.85
N GLY A 17 -1.93 24.63 -2.31
CA GLY A 17 -2.35 24.80 -3.70
C GLY A 17 -2.25 23.54 -4.57
N SER A 18 -2.12 22.36 -3.95
CA SER A 18 -2.10 21.09 -4.68
C SER A 18 -3.46 20.75 -5.29
N THR A 19 -3.46 20.18 -6.49
CA THR A 19 -4.69 19.72 -7.15
C THR A 19 -5.14 18.37 -6.59
N GLN A 20 -6.46 18.14 -6.52
CA GLN A 20 -7.02 16.85 -6.06
C GLN A 20 -6.46 15.65 -6.85
N LEU A 21 -6.15 15.85 -8.13
CA LEU A 21 -5.55 14.84 -8.99
C LEU A 21 -4.11 14.49 -8.57
N ALA A 22 -3.30 15.48 -8.18
CA ALA A 22 -1.95 15.25 -7.66
C ALA A 22 -1.97 14.44 -6.36
N VAL A 23 -2.92 14.74 -5.45
CA VAL A 23 -3.10 13.99 -4.19
C VAL A 23 -3.43 12.51 -4.44
N ILE A 24 -4.35 12.23 -5.37
CA ILE A 24 -4.72 10.86 -5.74
C ILE A 24 -3.52 10.14 -6.38
N LEU A 25 -2.78 10.81 -7.27
CA LEU A 25 -1.61 10.23 -7.93
C LEU A 25 -0.54 9.82 -6.92
N THR A 26 -0.28 10.66 -5.91
CA THR A 26 0.66 10.34 -4.82
C THR A 26 0.20 9.12 -4.02
N ALA A 27 -1.09 9.02 -3.69
CA ALA A 27 -1.63 7.87 -2.96
C ALA A 27 -1.52 6.55 -3.76
N ILE A 28 -1.68 6.62 -5.09
CA ILE A 28 -1.45 5.48 -5.99
C ILE A 28 0.03 5.07 -5.96
N TRP A 29 0.95 6.03 -6.12
CA TRP A 29 2.38 5.74 -6.09
C TRP A 29 2.85 5.14 -4.77
N GLU A 30 2.30 5.62 -3.65
CA GLU A 30 2.59 5.05 -2.34
C GLU A 30 2.11 3.60 -2.22
N ALA A 31 0.91 3.30 -2.72
CA ALA A 31 0.40 1.94 -2.78
C ALA A 31 1.31 1.01 -3.61
N VAL A 32 1.80 1.51 -4.75
CA VAL A 32 2.75 0.78 -5.61
C VAL A 32 4.03 0.49 -4.85
N ILE A 33 4.64 1.50 -4.22
CA ILE A 33 5.90 1.34 -3.47
C ILE A 33 5.74 0.32 -2.35
N TYR A 34 4.68 0.41 -1.55
CA TYR A 34 4.44 -0.55 -0.47
C TYR A 34 4.26 -1.97 -0.98
N THR A 35 3.48 -2.13 -2.05
CA THR A 35 3.21 -3.45 -2.62
C THR A 35 4.48 -4.08 -3.19
N VAL A 36 5.26 -3.34 -3.98
CA VAL A 36 6.51 -3.86 -4.55
C VAL A 36 7.49 -4.24 -3.45
N THR A 37 7.62 -3.39 -2.43
CA THR A 37 8.48 -3.68 -1.27
C THR A 37 8.04 -4.93 -0.54
N ALA A 38 6.73 -5.06 -0.25
CA ALA A 38 6.17 -6.22 0.42
C ALA A 38 6.34 -7.50 -0.41
N ALA A 39 6.16 -7.43 -1.74
CA ALA A 39 6.34 -8.58 -2.63
C ALA A 39 7.80 -9.07 -2.64
N ILE A 40 8.78 -8.16 -2.70
CA ILE A 40 10.21 -8.50 -2.66
C ILE A 40 10.55 -9.16 -1.32
N LEU A 41 10.17 -8.53 -0.20
CA LEU A 41 10.48 -9.03 1.15
C LEU A 41 9.77 -10.36 1.44
N GLY A 42 8.49 -10.48 1.08
CA GLY A 42 7.73 -11.70 1.25
C GLY A 42 8.30 -12.86 0.43
N THR A 43 8.71 -12.59 -0.81
CA THR A 43 9.39 -13.59 -1.65
C THR A 43 10.70 -14.03 -1.00
N ALA A 44 11.55 -13.08 -0.59
CA ALA A 44 12.82 -13.39 0.06
C ALA A 44 12.62 -14.23 1.34
N ALA A 45 11.69 -13.82 2.21
CA ALA A 45 11.36 -14.54 3.44
C ALA A 45 10.88 -15.97 3.14
N THR A 46 10.01 -16.16 2.15
CA THR A 46 9.48 -17.46 1.76
C THR A 46 10.58 -18.39 1.23
N VAL A 47 11.47 -17.86 0.37
CA VAL A 47 12.59 -18.63 -0.19
C VAL A 47 13.57 -19.03 0.90
N ILE A 48 14.01 -18.09 1.72
CA ILE A 48 14.97 -18.34 2.79
C ILE A 48 14.39 -19.34 3.79
N GLY A 49 13.15 -19.12 4.24
CA GLY A 49 12.46 -20.03 5.17
C GLY A 49 12.30 -21.43 4.59
N GLY A 50 11.85 -21.54 3.34
CA GLY A 50 11.67 -22.82 2.66
C GLY A 50 12.98 -23.60 2.50
N VAL A 51 14.08 -22.92 2.15
CA VAL A 51 15.42 -23.51 2.06
C VAL A 51 15.91 -24.01 3.42
N ILE A 52 15.76 -23.21 4.49
CA ILE A 52 16.17 -23.60 5.84
C ILE A 52 15.41 -24.84 6.31
N ILE A 53 14.08 -24.85 6.12
CA ILE A 53 13.23 -25.98 6.50
C ILE A 53 13.63 -27.24 5.72
N ALA A 54 13.79 -27.13 4.40
CA ALA A 54 14.17 -28.27 3.56
C ALA A 54 15.53 -28.84 3.98
N ALA A 55 16.52 -27.98 4.22
CA ALA A 55 17.85 -28.39 4.67
C ALA A 55 17.85 -29.07 6.04
N LYS A 56 17.02 -28.61 6.98
CA LYS A 56 16.96 -29.18 8.35
C LYS A 56 16.18 -30.49 8.43
N LEU A 57 15.20 -30.68 7.55
CA LEU A 57 14.35 -31.87 7.54
C LEU A 57 14.79 -32.91 6.50
N GLY A 58 15.85 -32.64 5.73
CA GLY A 58 16.31 -33.54 4.66
C GLY A 58 15.31 -33.67 3.51
N LEU A 59 14.47 -32.65 3.31
CA LEU A 59 13.46 -32.63 2.25
C LEU A 59 14.06 -32.07 0.96
N SER A 60 13.40 -32.34 -0.17
CA SER A 60 13.72 -31.67 -1.42
C SER A 60 13.50 -30.17 -1.34
N PHE A 61 14.34 -29.40 -2.05
CA PHE A 61 14.21 -27.95 -2.10
C PHE A 61 12.85 -27.52 -2.69
N PRO A 62 12.24 -26.45 -2.16
CA PRO A 62 10.95 -25.99 -2.64
C PRO A 62 11.06 -25.43 -4.07
N VAL A 63 10.09 -25.79 -4.90
CA VAL A 63 9.94 -25.20 -6.25
C VAL A 63 9.16 -23.89 -6.12
N ILE A 64 9.72 -22.81 -6.66
CA ILE A 64 9.10 -21.49 -6.61
C ILE A 64 8.25 -21.31 -7.87
N SER A 65 6.94 -21.12 -7.68
CA SER A 65 6.01 -20.82 -8.75
C SER A 65 5.86 -19.30 -8.94
N PHE A 66 6.33 -18.78 -10.09
CA PHE A 66 6.17 -17.38 -10.44
C PHE A 66 4.70 -16.96 -10.60
N SER A 67 3.83 -17.86 -11.06
CA SER A 67 2.41 -17.56 -11.20
C SER A 67 1.74 -17.37 -9.84
N THR A 68 2.12 -18.19 -8.84
CA THR A 68 1.62 -18.05 -7.47
C THR A 68 2.12 -16.74 -6.84
N LEU A 69 3.40 -16.40 -7.04
CA LEU A 69 3.95 -15.12 -6.58
C LEU A 69 3.23 -13.92 -7.21
N ALA A 70 3.00 -13.96 -8.52
CA ALA A 70 2.27 -12.92 -9.24
C ALA A 70 0.84 -12.76 -8.73
N LEU A 71 0.15 -13.87 -8.45
CA LEU A 71 -1.22 -13.87 -7.93
C LEU A 71 -1.30 -13.25 -6.53
N ILE A 72 -0.38 -13.62 -5.64
CA ILE A 72 -0.30 -13.04 -4.28
C ILE A 72 0.03 -11.56 -4.36
N ALA A 73 1.01 -11.17 -5.18
CA ALA A 73 1.41 -9.78 -5.35
C ALA A 73 0.26 -8.93 -5.92
N ALA A 74 -0.44 -9.43 -6.94
CA ALA A 74 -1.59 -8.74 -7.53
C ALA A 74 -2.75 -8.60 -6.54
N GLY A 75 -3.07 -9.67 -5.79
CA GLY A 75 -4.08 -9.62 -4.74
C GLY A 75 -3.74 -8.61 -3.64
N GLY A 76 -2.50 -8.64 -3.15
CA GLY A 76 -2.00 -7.68 -2.16
C GLY A 76 -2.02 -6.24 -2.69
N PHE A 77 -1.64 -6.03 -3.96
CA PHE A 77 -1.70 -4.72 -4.61
C PHE A 77 -3.11 -4.14 -4.60
N ILE A 78 -4.10 -4.92 -5.02
CA ILE A 78 -5.50 -4.48 -5.07
C ILE A 78 -5.99 -4.09 -3.67
N LEU A 79 -5.65 -4.88 -2.65
CA LEU A 79 -6.02 -4.60 -1.27
C LEU A 79 -5.36 -3.32 -0.73
N ILE A 80 -4.06 -3.15 -0.95
CA ILE A 80 -3.33 -1.96 -0.52
C ILE A 80 -3.83 -0.72 -1.26
N LEU A 81 -4.03 -0.83 -2.58
CA LEU A 81 -4.55 0.26 -3.41
C LEU A 81 -5.94 0.69 -2.95
N ALA A 82 -6.83 -0.27 -2.66
CA ALA A 82 -8.15 0.04 -2.11
C ALA A 82 -8.03 0.71 -0.73
N ALA A 83 -7.16 0.20 0.15
CA ALA A 83 -6.95 0.73 1.49
C ALA A 83 -6.31 2.13 1.50
N THR A 84 -5.53 2.50 0.48
CA THR A 84 -4.93 3.84 0.38
C THR A 84 -5.85 4.82 -0.35
N VAL A 85 -6.40 4.44 -1.51
CA VAL A 85 -7.14 5.36 -2.39
C VAL A 85 -8.56 5.64 -1.88
N ALA A 86 -9.26 4.63 -1.32
CA ALA A 86 -10.62 4.83 -0.83
C ALA A 86 -10.72 5.91 0.26
N PRO A 87 -9.90 5.91 1.34
CA PRO A 87 -9.95 6.99 2.32
C PRO A 87 -9.51 8.34 1.75
N THR A 88 -8.56 8.38 0.81
CA THR A 88 -8.17 9.64 0.14
C THR A 88 -9.34 10.26 -0.63
N ILE A 89 -10.09 9.45 -1.39
CA ILE A 89 -11.29 9.93 -2.10
C ILE A 89 -12.39 10.34 -1.11
N ALA A 90 -12.58 9.61 -0.02
CA ALA A 90 -13.57 9.94 0.99
C ALA A 90 -13.27 11.28 1.70
N ALA A 91 -12.00 11.56 2.01
CA ALA A 91 -11.55 12.82 2.61
C ALA A 91 -11.77 14.00 1.65
N LEU A 92 -11.37 13.86 0.38
CA LEU A 92 -11.56 14.88 -0.65
C LEU A 92 -13.04 15.25 -0.88
N ARG A 93 -13.96 14.30 -0.68
CA ARG A 93 -15.42 14.53 -0.79
C ARG A 93 -16.01 15.29 0.41
N ARG A 94 -15.34 15.32 1.56
CA ARG A 94 -15.85 15.96 2.80
C ARG A 94 -15.45 17.43 2.95
N GLU A 95 -14.42 17.91 2.25
CA GLU A 95 -13.75 19.17 2.61
C GLU A 95 -14.24 20.47 1.94
N ILE A 96 -15.28 20.50 1.10
CA ILE A 96 -15.54 21.74 0.33
C ILE A 96 -16.35 22.84 1.08
N PRO A 97 -17.10 22.61 2.18
CA PRO A 97 -17.55 23.79 2.96
C PRO A 97 -17.61 23.68 4.50
N ARG A 98 -17.05 22.65 5.16
CA ARG A 98 -17.26 22.49 6.63
C ARG A 98 -16.05 22.62 7.54
N THR A 99 -14.82 22.59 7.04
CA THR A 99 -13.61 22.70 7.89
C THR A 99 -13.08 24.12 8.04
N LEU A 100 -13.56 25.07 7.24
CA LEU A 100 -13.30 26.52 7.39
C LEU A 100 -14.42 27.28 8.15
N ALA A 101 -15.48 26.58 8.59
CA ALA A 101 -16.63 27.17 9.29
C ALA A 101 -16.61 26.93 10.81
N VAL A 102 -15.46 26.57 11.37
CA VAL A 102 -15.25 26.60 12.82
C VAL A 102 -14.31 27.76 13.08
N GLU A 103 -14.92 28.91 13.39
CA GLU A 103 -14.29 30.03 14.09
C GLU A 103 -13.65 29.57 15.41
#